data_AF-A0A1Q2U3L2-F1
#
_entry.id   AF-A0A1Q2U3L2-F1
#
_cell.length_a   1.000
_cell.length_b   1.000
_cell.length_c   1.000
_cell.angle_alpha   90.00
_cell.angle_beta   90.00
_cell.angle_gamma   90.00
#
_symmetry.space_group_name_H-M   'P 1'
#
loop_
_entity.id
_entity.type
_entity.pdbx_description
1 polymer ?
#
loop_
_entity_poly.entity_id
_entity_poly.type
_entity_poly.pdbx_seq_one_letter_code
_entity_poly.pdbx_strand_id
1 'polypeptide(L)'
;LSISEDIRARFEAQGWEVLECNGHDYNEIDATITQAKKADRPVLVIANTIIAKGAGPLEGSHHAHGAPLGEDVIADGKRGAGFDPEKKFFVPEDVMVRFRCAIEEGDLAEREWIHSLKTAPLMEQNEALEALLNHDYSRIQWPTFEKADATRNTNGKILNAIAKAIPGFIGGSADLSPSNKTYLNDMGVYPKGKNIYFGIREHAM
;
A
#
# COMPACT_ATOMS: atom_id res chain seq x y z
N LEU A 1 15.06 23.33 10.06
CA LEU A 1 14.78 21.98 10.60
C LEU A 1 13.28 21.92 10.86
N SER A 2 12.54 21.05 10.17
CA SER A 2 11.06 20.96 10.30
C SER A 2 10.61 19.89 11.30
N ILE A 3 11.49 18.97 11.70
CA ILE A 3 11.19 17.87 12.63
C ILE A 3 12.46 17.44 13.37
N SER A 4 12.33 17.03 14.63
CA SER A 4 13.41 16.51 15.49
C SER A 4 12.94 15.38 16.42
N GLU A 5 11.84 14.71 16.05
CA GLU A 5 11.31 13.57 16.80
C GLU A 5 12.20 12.33 16.65
N ASP A 6 12.21 11.48 17.68
CA ASP A 6 12.71 10.11 17.55
C ASP A 6 11.66 9.26 16.83
N ILE A 7 11.81 9.16 15.51
CA ILE A 7 10.91 8.40 14.64
C ILE A 7 10.93 6.91 15.00
N ARG A 8 12.09 6.35 15.36
CA ARG A 8 12.19 4.95 15.78
C ARG A 8 11.34 4.71 17.01
N ALA A 9 11.55 5.48 18.07
CA ALA A 9 10.81 5.32 19.32
C ALA A 9 9.29 5.50 19.12
N ARG A 10 8.88 6.43 18.25
CA ARG A 10 7.46 6.63 17.92
C ARG A 10 6.80 5.39 17.32
N PHE A 11 7.46 4.73 16.38
CA PHE A 11 6.91 3.54 15.72
C PHE A 11 7.03 2.27 16.58
N GLU A 12 8.10 2.13 17.35
CA GLU A 12 8.22 1.06 18.35
C GLU A 12 7.10 1.15 19.39
N ALA A 13 6.76 2.37 19.85
CA ALA A 13 5.62 2.59 20.75
C ALA A 13 4.25 2.23 20.12
N GLN A 14 4.15 2.19 18.78
CA GLN A 14 2.97 1.75 18.04
C GLN A 14 2.99 0.26 17.70
N GLY A 15 3.99 -0.49 18.17
CA GLY A 15 4.12 -1.93 17.97
C GLY A 15 4.76 -2.35 16.64
N TRP A 16 5.42 -1.44 15.94
CA TRP A 16 6.14 -1.75 14.70
C TRP A 16 7.52 -2.34 15.00
N GLU A 17 8.04 -3.14 14.07
CA GLU A 17 9.48 -3.42 14.01
C GLU A 17 10.14 -2.28 13.24
N VAL A 18 11.24 -1.73 13.76
CA VAL A 18 11.96 -0.63 13.12
C VAL A 18 13.37 -1.08 12.75
N LEU A 19 13.61 -1.14 11.44
CA LEU A 19 14.91 -1.43 10.85
C LEU A 19 15.52 -0.17 10.29
N GLU A 20 16.83 -0.17 10.11
CA GLU A 20 17.58 0.99 9.64
C GLU A 20 18.74 0.53 8.78
N CYS A 21 19.00 1.25 7.70
CA CYS A 21 20.09 0.96 6.78
C CYS A 21 20.63 2.25 6.17
N ASN A 22 21.85 2.17 5.62
CA ASN A 22 22.34 3.17 4.70
C ASN A 22 21.61 3.04 3.35
N GLY A 23 20.84 4.05 2.98
CA GLY A 23 20.06 4.08 1.73
C GLY A 23 20.90 4.19 0.45
N HIS A 24 22.24 4.18 0.56
CA HIS A 24 23.17 4.12 -0.56
C HIS A 24 24.03 2.84 -0.57
N ASP A 25 23.81 1.92 0.38
CA ASP A 25 24.46 0.61 0.40
C ASP A 25 23.48 -0.48 -0.04
N TYR A 26 23.70 -1.03 -1.24
CA TYR A 26 22.79 -2.01 -1.84
C TYR A 26 22.72 -3.32 -1.05
N ASN A 27 23.81 -3.73 -0.39
CA ASN A 27 23.82 -4.96 0.40
C ASN A 27 23.05 -4.76 1.72
N GLU A 28 23.21 -3.60 2.36
CA GLU A 28 22.41 -3.28 3.55
C GLU A 28 20.92 -3.19 3.21
N ILE A 29 20.55 -2.52 2.10
CA ILE A 29 19.16 -2.44 1.65
C ILE A 29 18.57 -3.83 1.42
N ASP A 30 19.26 -4.71 0.69
CA ASP A 30 18.80 -6.07 0.41
C ASP A 30 18.65 -6.89 1.69
N ALA A 31 19.65 -6.83 2.59
CA ALA A 31 19.61 -7.52 3.87
C ALA A 31 18.44 -7.04 4.75
N THR A 32 18.23 -5.72 4.81
CA THR A 32 17.14 -5.11 5.59
C THR A 32 15.77 -5.45 5.03
N ILE A 33 15.56 -5.40 3.71
CA ILE A 33 14.30 -5.81 3.09
C ILE A 33 14.05 -7.31 3.29
N THR A 34 15.09 -8.14 3.15
CA THR A 34 15.01 -9.58 3.39
C THR A 34 14.66 -9.91 4.84
N GLN A 35 15.17 -9.13 5.80
CA GLN A 35 14.77 -9.23 7.20
C GLN A 35 13.30 -8.79 7.39
N ALA A 36 12.91 -7.63 6.83
CA ALA A 36 11.56 -7.09 6.97
C ALA A 36 10.48 -8.06 6.50
N LYS A 37 10.72 -8.82 5.42
CA LYS A 37 9.78 -9.83 4.89
C LYS A 37 9.50 -11.00 5.84
N LYS A 38 10.30 -11.19 6.90
CA LYS A 38 10.15 -12.26 7.89
C LYS A 38 9.34 -11.82 9.12
N ALA A 39 9.05 -10.53 9.24
CA ALA A 39 8.39 -9.97 10.42
C ALA A 39 6.92 -10.42 10.51
N ASP A 40 6.45 -10.59 11.74
CA ASP A 40 5.06 -10.91 12.10
C ASP A 40 4.21 -9.66 12.44
N ARG A 41 4.82 -8.48 12.31
CA ARG A 41 4.27 -7.17 12.62
C ARG A 41 4.64 -6.18 11.52
N PRO A 42 3.97 -5.01 11.40
CA PRO A 42 4.35 -4.02 10.40
C PRO A 42 5.78 -3.50 10.64
N VAL A 43 6.52 -3.27 9.55
CA VAL A 43 7.93 -2.87 9.59
C VAL A 43 8.11 -1.48 9.00
N LEU A 44 8.85 -0.63 9.72
CA LEU A 44 9.38 0.63 9.20
C LEU A 44 10.87 0.42 8.90
N VAL A 45 11.29 0.74 7.67
CA VAL A 45 12.70 0.83 7.32
C VAL A 45 13.11 2.30 7.24
N ILE A 46 13.96 2.74 8.16
CA ILE A 46 14.58 4.06 8.14
C ILE A 46 15.82 3.98 7.23
N ALA A 47 15.66 4.34 5.96
CA ALA A 47 16.77 4.40 5.01
C ALA A 47 17.43 5.78 5.06
N ASN A 48 18.64 5.86 5.63
CA ASN A 48 19.38 7.11 5.75
C ASN A 48 19.99 7.48 4.40
N THR A 49 19.61 8.62 3.84
CA THR A 49 20.04 9.09 2.52
C THR A 49 20.61 10.50 2.55
N ILE A 50 21.21 10.91 1.43
CA ILE A 50 21.67 12.28 1.17
C ILE A 50 20.82 12.75 0.01
N ILE A 51 20.01 13.79 0.21
CA ILE A 51 19.22 14.37 -0.88
C ILE A 51 20.13 14.81 -2.02
N ALA A 52 19.71 14.53 -3.25
CA ALA A 52 20.49 14.80 -4.46
C ALA A 52 21.89 14.16 -4.49
N LYS A 53 22.04 12.95 -3.93
CA LYS A 53 23.29 12.17 -4.03
C LYS A 53 23.79 12.12 -5.49
N GLY A 54 25.06 12.43 -5.69
CA GLY A 54 25.71 12.57 -6.99
C GLY A 54 25.66 13.97 -7.60
N ALA A 55 24.91 14.93 -7.03
CA ALA A 55 24.74 16.28 -7.57
C ALA A 55 25.79 17.29 -7.05
N GLY A 56 26.97 16.83 -6.66
CA GLY A 56 28.10 17.65 -6.23
C GLY A 56 27.71 18.72 -5.19
N PRO A 57 27.75 20.03 -5.53
CA PRO A 57 27.45 21.12 -4.59
C PRO A 57 26.00 21.15 -4.08
N LEU A 58 25.06 20.44 -4.73
CA LEU A 58 23.68 20.34 -4.29
C LEU A 58 23.39 19.13 -3.41
N GLU A 59 24.36 18.23 -3.17
CA GLU A 59 24.20 17.14 -2.20
C GLU A 59 23.85 17.69 -0.81
N GLY A 60 22.80 17.14 -0.19
CA GLY A 60 22.35 17.58 1.13
C GLY A 60 21.58 18.91 1.15
N SER A 61 21.43 19.58 0.00
CA SER A 61 20.81 20.90 -0.07
C SER A 61 19.30 20.83 -0.24
N HIS A 62 18.56 21.63 0.53
CA HIS A 62 17.12 21.80 0.36
C HIS A 62 16.75 22.44 -0.99
N HIS A 63 17.67 23.16 -1.64
CA HIS A 63 17.45 23.72 -2.98
C HIS A 63 17.28 22.63 -4.04
N ALA A 64 17.79 21.42 -3.80
CA ALA A 64 17.64 20.30 -4.71
C ALA A 64 16.26 19.61 -4.62
N HIS A 65 15.41 20.01 -3.67
CA HIS A 65 14.12 19.34 -3.45
C HIS A 65 13.07 19.68 -4.52
N GLY A 66 12.97 20.93 -4.93
CA GLY A 66 11.82 21.43 -5.70
C GLY A 66 12.16 22.26 -6.93
N ALA A 67 13.43 22.29 -7.34
CA ALA A 67 13.89 23.04 -8.49
C ALA A 67 14.79 22.19 -9.39
N PRO A 68 14.84 22.46 -10.71
CA PRO A 68 15.82 21.84 -11.59
C PRO A 68 17.25 22.06 -11.08
N LEU A 69 18.11 21.04 -11.23
CA LEU A 69 19.50 21.07 -10.73
C LEU A 69 20.39 22.08 -11.48
N GLY A 70 20.04 22.42 -12.72
CA GLY A 70 20.88 23.19 -13.64
C GLY A 70 21.76 22.32 -14.54
N GLU A 71 22.00 22.77 -15.77
CA GLU A 71 22.72 21.98 -16.79
C GLU A 71 24.15 21.62 -16.36
N ASP A 72 24.87 22.54 -15.69
CA ASP A 72 26.24 22.29 -15.21
C ASP A 72 26.28 21.18 -14.14
N VAL A 73 25.37 21.25 -13.15
CA VAL A 73 25.28 20.23 -12.09
C VAL A 73 24.90 18.86 -12.67
N ILE A 74 24.02 18.83 -13.66
CA ILE A 74 23.65 17.60 -14.37
C ILE A 74 24.85 17.03 -15.14
N ALA A 75 25.59 17.87 -15.85
CA ALA A 75 26.77 17.46 -16.60
C ALA A 75 27.85 16.89 -15.68
N ASP A 76 28.11 17.53 -14.54
CA ASP A 76 29.08 17.07 -13.54
C ASP A 76 28.64 15.77 -12.86
N GLY A 77 27.36 15.65 -12.48
CA GLY A 77 26.81 14.41 -11.93
C GLY A 77 26.92 13.24 -12.90
N LYS A 78 26.67 13.47 -14.20
CA LYS A 78 26.88 12.47 -15.25
C LYS A 78 28.34 12.04 -15.33
N ARG A 79 29.28 12.98 -15.37
CA ARG A 79 30.73 12.67 -15.39
C ARG A 79 31.12 11.84 -14.18
N GLY A 80 30.65 12.22 -12.98
CA GLY A 80 30.90 11.48 -11.74
C GLY A 80 30.37 10.05 -11.76
N ALA A 81 29.27 9.80 -12.45
CA ALA A 81 28.68 8.48 -12.65
C ALA A 81 29.25 7.72 -13.87
N GLY A 82 30.20 8.30 -14.62
CA GLY A 82 30.76 7.69 -15.83
C GLY A 82 29.87 7.82 -17.09
N PHE A 83 28.90 8.73 -17.08
CA PHE A 83 28.00 9.01 -18.20
C PHE A 83 28.53 10.16 -19.09
N ASP A 84 28.09 10.14 -20.35
CA ASP A 84 28.30 11.23 -21.30
C ASP A 84 27.42 12.45 -20.91
N PRO A 85 28.01 13.62 -20.59
CA PRO A 85 27.27 14.79 -20.13
C PRO A 85 26.27 15.33 -21.16
N GLU A 86 26.52 15.16 -22.46
CA GLU A 86 25.70 15.72 -23.53
C GLU A 86 24.43 14.90 -23.79
N LYS A 87 24.47 13.59 -23.52
CA LYS A 87 23.31 12.72 -23.77
C LYS A 87 22.19 12.98 -22.76
N LYS A 88 20.97 13.19 -23.25
CA LYS A 88 19.76 13.32 -22.43
C LYS A 88 18.91 12.07 -22.59
N PHE A 89 18.26 11.62 -21.50
CA PHE A 89 17.41 10.41 -21.48
C PHE A 89 18.12 9.13 -21.98
N PHE A 90 19.43 9.02 -21.75
CA PHE A 90 20.21 7.86 -22.18
C PHE A 90 20.08 6.71 -21.19
N VAL A 91 19.83 5.51 -21.71
CA VAL A 91 19.75 4.27 -20.93
C VAL A 91 20.78 3.30 -21.51
N PRO A 92 21.80 2.88 -20.74
CA PRO A 92 22.74 1.84 -21.16
C PRO A 92 22.02 0.51 -21.49
N GLU A 93 22.52 -0.22 -22.47
CA GLU A 93 21.87 -1.46 -22.94
C GLU A 93 21.85 -2.56 -21.86
N ASP A 94 22.94 -2.71 -21.11
CA ASP A 94 23.05 -3.67 -20.00
C ASP A 94 22.03 -3.38 -18.89
N VAL A 95 21.83 -2.09 -18.56
CA VAL A 95 20.80 -1.64 -17.64
C VAL A 95 19.41 -1.95 -18.21
N MET A 96 19.17 -1.63 -19.48
CA MET A 96 17.87 -1.91 -20.13
C MET A 96 17.54 -3.40 -20.13
N VAL A 97 18.51 -4.26 -20.47
CA VAL A 97 18.36 -5.71 -20.45
C VAL A 97 18.03 -6.19 -19.04
N ARG A 98 18.79 -5.75 -18.02
CA ARG A 98 18.53 -6.15 -16.63
C ARG A 98 17.12 -5.77 -16.17
N PHE A 99 16.65 -4.55 -16.44
CA PHE A 99 15.30 -4.15 -16.04
C PHE A 99 14.21 -4.88 -16.83
N ARG A 100 14.46 -5.23 -18.09
CA ARG A 100 13.49 -6.00 -18.91
C ARG A 100 13.33 -7.45 -18.47
N CYS A 101 14.26 -8.02 -17.70
CA CYS A 101 14.07 -9.34 -17.08
C CYS A 101 12.78 -9.40 -16.23
N ALA A 102 12.37 -8.27 -15.63
CA ALA A 102 11.11 -8.20 -14.87
C ALA A 102 9.85 -8.50 -15.71
N ILE A 103 9.90 -8.34 -17.04
CA ILE A 103 8.78 -8.68 -17.92
C ILE A 103 8.58 -10.20 -17.94
N GLU A 104 9.65 -10.95 -18.12
CA GLU A 104 9.61 -12.41 -18.16
C GLU A 104 9.31 -13.00 -16.77
N GLU A 105 9.99 -12.50 -15.72
CA GLU A 105 9.74 -12.92 -14.34
C GLU A 105 8.30 -12.61 -13.91
N GLY A 106 7.77 -11.44 -14.28
CA GLY A 106 6.39 -11.04 -14.00
C GLY A 106 5.35 -11.91 -14.71
N ASP A 107 5.54 -12.17 -16.01
CA ASP A 107 4.66 -13.06 -16.78
C ASP A 107 4.67 -14.50 -16.23
N LEU A 108 5.84 -15.00 -15.83
CA LEU A 108 5.93 -16.31 -15.19
C LEU A 108 5.19 -16.33 -13.84
N ALA A 109 5.45 -15.36 -12.97
CA ALA A 109 4.80 -15.26 -11.66
C ALA A 109 3.27 -15.14 -11.78
N GLU A 110 2.77 -14.36 -12.74
CA GLU A 110 1.34 -14.25 -13.01
C GLU A 110 0.74 -15.59 -13.49
N ARG A 111 1.42 -16.28 -14.41
CA ARG A 111 0.97 -17.60 -14.89
C ARG A 111 0.94 -18.64 -13.78
N GLU A 112 1.95 -18.66 -12.91
CA GLU A 112 2.00 -19.51 -11.74
C GLU A 112 0.84 -19.21 -10.79
N TRP A 113 0.55 -17.93 -10.54
CA TRP A 113 -0.59 -17.51 -9.74
C TRP A 113 -1.93 -17.95 -10.36
N ILE A 114 -2.14 -17.72 -11.65
CA ILE A 114 -3.35 -18.17 -12.39
C ILE A 114 -3.49 -19.69 -12.33
N HIS A 115 -2.39 -20.43 -12.44
CA HIS A 115 -2.41 -21.89 -12.32
C HIS A 115 -2.78 -22.34 -10.90
N SER A 116 -2.25 -21.68 -9.87
CA SER A 116 -2.58 -21.96 -8.47
C SER A 116 -4.07 -21.75 -8.18
N LEU A 117 -4.68 -20.72 -8.80
CA LEU A 117 -6.12 -20.44 -8.71
C LEU A 117 -6.95 -21.57 -9.34
N LYS A 118 -6.54 -22.07 -10.51
CA LYS A 118 -7.24 -23.18 -11.20
C LYS A 118 -7.14 -24.51 -10.45
N THR A 119 -6.07 -24.73 -9.70
CA THR A 119 -5.79 -25.98 -8.97
C THR A 119 -6.15 -25.90 -7.49
N ALA A 120 -6.68 -24.77 -7.03
CA ALA A 120 -7.12 -24.58 -5.65
C ALA A 120 -8.20 -25.63 -5.29
N PRO A 121 -8.09 -26.29 -4.13
CA PRO A 121 -8.90 -27.46 -3.78
C PRO A 121 -10.38 -27.14 -3.48
N LEU A 122 -10.80 -25.88 -3.51
CA LEU A 122 -12.17 -25.45 -3.25
C LEU A 122 -12.69 -24.65 -4.44
N MET A 123 -13.62 -25.23 -5.19
CA MET A 123 -14.37 -24.52 -6.25
C MET A 123 -14.99 -23.21 -5.72
N GLU A 124 -15.36 -23.21 -4.43
CA GLU A 124 -15.88 -22.05 -3.68
C GLU A 124 -14.92 -20.85 -3.64
N GLN A 125 -13.59 -21.03 -3.75
CA GLN A 125 -12.63 -19.92 -3.79
C GLN A 125 -12.60 -19.23 -5.15
N ASN A 126 -12.80 -19.97 -6.24
CA ASN A 126 -12.91 -19.41 -7.59
C ASN A 126 -14.25 -18.70 -7.78
N GLU A 127 -15.34 -19.26 -7.25
CA GLU A 127 -16.64 -18.59 -7.20
C GLU A 127 -16.61 -17.34 -6.30
N ALA A 128 -15.84 -17.36 -5.20
CA ALA A 128 -15.67 -16.19 -4.33
C ALA A 128 -14.89 -15.07 -5.04
N LEU A 129 -13.79 -15.38 -5.73
CA LEU A 129 -13.05 -14.37 -6.50
C LEU A 129 -13.92 -13.79 -7.62
N GLU A 130 -14.62 -14.65 -8.36
CA GLU A 130 -15.54 -14.20 -9.42
C GLU A 130 -16.63 -13.29 -8.85
N ALA A 131 -17.23 -13.63 -7.71
CA ALA A 131 -18.23 -12.79 -7.04
C ALA A 131 -17.67 -11.47 -6.48
N LEU A 132 -16.36 -11.39 -6.20
CA LEU A 132 -15.66 -10.16 -5.80
C LEU A 132 -15.35 -9.26 -7.01
N LEU A 133 -15.07 -9.86 -8.17
CA LEU A 133 -14.76 -9.12 -9.40
C LEU A 133 -16.04 -8.69 -10.14
N ASN A 134 -17.04 -9.57 -10.17
CA ASN A 134 -18.30 -9.40 -10.89
C ASN A 134 -19.47 -9.37 -9.90
N HIS A 135 -19.67 -8.21 -9.28
CA HIS A 135 -20.75 -8.01 -8.31
C HIS A 135 -22.14 -8.13 -8.94
N ASP A 136 -22.95 -9.04 -8.40
CA ASP A 136 -24.37 -9.15 -8.72
C ASP A 136 -25.24 -8.45 -7.66
N TYR A 137 -25.58 -7.19 -7.93
CA TYR A 137 -26.43 -6.38 -7.06
C TYR A 137 -27.90 -6.83 -7.03
N SER A 138 -28.35 -7.68 -7.96
CA SER A 138 -29.73 -8.19 -7.97
C SER A 138 -30.03 -9.10 -6.79
N ARG A 139 -28.99 -9.67 -6.17
CA ARG A 139 -29.07 -10.52 -4.98
C ARG A 139 -29.42 -9.75 -3.70
N ILE A 140 -29.37 -8.42 -3.72
CA ILE A 140 -29.66 -7.60 -2.56
C ILE A 140 -31.17 -7.62 -2.30
N GLN A 141 -31.56 -8.20 -1.17
CA GLN A 141 -32.93 -8.14 -0.66
C GLN A 141 -33.15 -6.81 0.07
N TRP A 142 -33.63 -5.81 -0.67
CA TRP A 142 -33.83 -4.46 -0.12
C TRP A 142 -34.94 -4.45 0.95
N PRO A 143 -34.71 -3.84 2.12
CA PRO A 143 -35.75 -3.68 3.13
C PRO A 143 -36.82 -2.71 2.64
N THR A 144 -38.08 -2.98 2.98
CA THR A 144 -39.20 -2.05 2.81
C THR A 144 -39.44 -1.27 4.11
N PHE A 145 -39.89 -0.02 3.99
CA PHE A 145 -40.08 0.89 5.13
C PHE A 145 -41.50 1.45 5.11
N GLU A 146 -42.37 0.93 5.98
CA GLU A 146 -43.78 1.34 6.05
C GLU A 146 -44.06 2.44 7.08
N LYS A 147 -43.10 2.68 8.00
CA LYS A 147 -43.20 3.70 9.05
C LYS A 147 -42.00 4.64 9.00
N ALA A 148 -42.22 5.88 9.43
CA ALA A 148 -41.15 6.85 9.58
C ALA A 148 -40.09 6.34 10.56
N ASP A 149 -38.82 6.45 10.17
CA ASP A 149 -37.64 6.05 10.93
C ASP A 149 -36.50 7.03 10.59
N ALA A 150 -35.52 7.18 11.48
CA ALA A 150 -34.36 8.03 11.19
C ALA A 150 -33.56 7.45 10.02
N THR A 151 -33.08 8.29 9.11
CA THR A 151 -32.36 7.83 7.90
C THR A 151 -31.08 7.05 8.22
N ARG A 152 -30.44 7.31 9.37
CA ARG A 152 -29.34 6.47 9.88
C ARG A 152 -29.78 5.04 10.19
N ASN A 153 -30.97 4.84 10.76
CA ASN A 153 -31.49 3.52 11.09
C ASN A 153 -31.87 2.75 9.82
N THR A 154 -32.50 3.41 8.85
CA THR A 154 -32.81 2.79 7.56
C THR A 154 -31.53 2.48 6.77
N ASN A 155 -30.52 3.36 6.82
CA ASN A 155 -29.21 3.10 6.23
C ASN A 155 -28.53 1.88 6.87
N GLY A 156 -28.57 1.71 8.20
CA GLY A 156 -28.02 0.52 8.83
C GLY A 156 -28.68 -0.80 8.37
N LYS A 157 -29.99 -0.79 8.15
CA LYS A 157 -30.72 -1.93 7.57
C LYS A 157 -30.29 -2.20 6.12
N ILE A 158 -30.10 -1.15 5.33
CA ILE A 158 -29.58 -1.22 3.95
C ILE A 158 -28.15 -1.79 3.92
N LEU A 159 -27.23 -1.28 4.75
CA LEU A 159 -25.85 -1.76 4.84
C LEU A 159 -25.81 -3.26 5.16
N ASN A 160 -26.67 -3.72 6.06
CA ASN A 160 -26.78 -5.14 6.41
C ASN A 160 -27.33 -5.99 5.26
N ALA A 161 -28.28 -5.46 4.47
CA ALA A 161 -28.77 -6.16 3.27
C ALA A 161 -27.66 -6.28 2.20
N ILE A 162 -26.87 -5.22 1.98
CA ILE A 162 -25.74 -5.24 1.06
C ILE A 162 -24.66 -6.22 1.55
N ALA A 163 -24.27 -6.16 2.83
CA ALA A 163 -23.22 -7.02 3.38
C ALA A 163 -23.52 -8.53 3.30
N LYS A 164 -24.81 -8.90 3.36
CA LYS A 164 -25.28 -10.28 3.18
C LYS A 164 -25.19 -10.75 1.73
N ALA A 165 -25.46 -9.86 0.77
CA ALA A 165 -25.51 -10.21 -0.65
C ALA A 165 -24.16 -10.07 -1.36
N ILE A 166 -23.33 -9.09 -0.96
CA ILE A 166 -22.09 -8.70 -1.62
C ILE A 166 -20.89 -9.13 -0.76
N PRO A 167 -20.12 -10.17 -1.17
CA PRO A 167 -19.02 -10.71 -0.37
C PRO A 167 -17.96 -9.66 0.00
N GLY A 168 -17.58 -8.79 -0.94
CA GLY A 168 -16.55 -7.76 -0.75
C GLY A 168 -16.99 -6.54 0.06
N PHE A 169 -18.27 -6.41 0.40
CA PHE A 169 -18.75 -5.27 1.17
C PHE A 169 -18.34 -5.42 2.63
N ILE A 170 -17.39 -4.61 3.07
CA ILE A 170 -16.89 -4.47 4.44
C ILE A 170 -16.82 -2.98 4.80
N GLY A 171 -16.74 -2.64 6.08
CA GLY A 171 -16.66 -1.25 6.49
C GLY A 171 -16.68 -1.08 7.99
N GLY A 172 -16.81 0.16 8.45
CA GLY A 172 -16.71 0.46 9.86
C GLY A 172 -17.13 1.86 10.23
N SER A 173 -16.70 2.29 11.41
CA SER A 173 -16.87 3.66 11.88
C SER A 173 -15.67 4.07 12.72
N ALA A 174 -15.44 5.38 12.76
CA ALA A 174 -14.55 6.01 13.72
C ALA A 174 -15.23 6.08 15.10
N ASP A 175 -15.17 4.98 15.86
CA ASP A 175 -15.72 4.82 17.23
C ASP A 175 -17.24 5.07 17.41
N LEU A 176 -17.95 5.36 16.32
CA LEU A 176 -19.36 5.75 16.35
C LEU A 176 -20.31 4.70 15.75
N SER A 177 -19.90 3.43 15.63
CA SER A 177 -20.73 2.37 14.99
C SER A 177 -22.16 2.28 15.55
N PRO A 178 -22.42 2.34 16.88
CA PRO A 178 -23.78 2.32 17.42
C PRO A 178 -24.62 3.55 17.05
N SER A 179 -23.98 4.72 16.89
CA SER A 179 -24.62 6.00 16.57
C SER A 179 -24.88 6.15 15.07
N ASN A 180 -23.89 5.75 14.26
CA ASN A 180 -23.92 5.80 12.80
C ASN A 180 -24.71 4.63 12.18
N LYS A 181 -24.99 3.59 12.97
CA LYS A 181 -25.72 2.37 12.54
C LYS A 181 -25.00 1.59 11.43
N THR A 182 -23.66 1.60 11.46
CA THR A 182 -22.82 0.96 10.43
C THR A 182 -22.43 -0.48 10.76
N TYR A 183 -22.77 -1.00 11.95
CA TYR A 183 -22.42 -2.36 12.34
C TYR A 183 -23.14 -3.39 11.46
N LEU A 184 -22.36 -4.29 10.87
CA LEU A 184 -22.82 -5.40 10.05
C LEU A 184 -23.05 -6.62 10.96
N ASN A 185 -24.31 -6.91 11.23
CA ASN A 185 -24.75 -7.96 12.14
C ASN A 185 -24.31 -9.33 11.63
N ASP A 186 -23.82 -10.18 12.53
CA ASP A 186 -23.38 -11.55 12.25
C ASP A 186 -22.22 -11.67 11.24
N MET A 187 -21.51 -10.57 10.96
CA MET A 187 -20.39 -10.54 9.99
C MET A 187 -19.00 -10.52 10.62
N GLY A 188 -18.89 -10.69 11.94
CA GLY A 188 -17.62 -10.71 12.67
C GLY A 188 -16.82 -9.40 12.59
N VAL A 189 -15.59 -9.43 13.09
CA VAL A 189 -14.67 -8.28 13.14
C VAL A 189 -13.44 -8.54 12.29
N TYR A 190 -12.97 -7.53 11.56
CA TYR A 190 -11.75 -7.57 10.75
C TYR A 190 -10.54 -8.04 11.59
N PRO A 191 -9.59 -8.83 11.05
CA PRO A 191 -9.46 -9.23 9.64
C PRO A 191 -10.30 -10.45 9.22
N LYS A 192 -10.88 -11.19 10.16
CA LYS A 192 -11.66 -12.41 9.86
C LYS A 192 -13.14 -12.14 9.61
N GLY A 193 -13.55 -10.88 9.67
CA GLY A 193 -14.93 -10.43 9.48
C GLY A 193 -14.97 -9.07 8.80
N LYS A 194 -16.17 -8.50 8.70
CA LYS A 194 -16.45 -7.34 7.84
C LYS A 194 -16.52 -6.01 8.57
N ASN A 195 -16.55 -6.02 9.90
CA ASN A 195 -16.59 -4.80 10.71
C ASN A 195 -15.18 -4.32 11.06
N ILE A 196 -14.84 -3.10 10.68
CA ILE A 196 -13.58 -2.43 10.99
C ILE A 196 -13.80 -1.43 12.12
N TYR A 197 -12.98 -1.48 13.17
CA TYR A 197 -12.96 -0.49 14.24
C TYR A 197 -11.79 0.46 14.04
N PHE A 198 -12.05 1.60 13.43
CA PHE A 198 -11.01 2.59 13.13
C PHE A 198 -10.55 3.37 14.37
N GLY A 199 -11.36 3.39 15.44
CA GLY A 199 -11.17 4.27 16.59
C GLY A 199 -11.46 5.73 16.25
N ILE A 200 -11.10 6.67 17.12
CA ILE A 200 -11.28 8.12 16.87
C ILE A 200 -10.20 8.59 15.89
N ARG A 201 -10.34 8.21 14.61
CA ARG A 201 -9.35 8.40 13.55
C ARG A 201 -10.00 8.67 12.20
N GLU A 202 -10.88 9.68 12.14
CA GLU A 202 -11.69 10.01 10.97
C GLU A 202 -10.86 10.27 9.71
N HIS A 203 -9.66 10.84 9.85
CA HIS A 203 -8.80 11.13 8.70
C HIS A 203 -8.04 9.89 8.18
N ALA A 204 -7.79 8.90 9.04
CA ALA A 204 -7.10 7.67 8.63
C ALA A 204 -8.06 6.56 8.17
N MET A 205 -9.34 6.64 8.58
CA MET A 205 -10.44 5.76 8.15
C MET A 205 -10.77 5.96 6.68
#